data_AF-A0AAN4PP00-F1
#
_entry.id   AF-A0AAN4PP00-F1
#
_cell.length_a   1.000
_cell.length_b   1.000
_cell.length_c   1.000
_cell.angle_alpha   90.00
_cell.angle_beta   90.00
_cell.angle_gamma   90.00
#
_symmetry.space_group_name_H-M   'P 1'
#
loop_
_entity.id
_entity.type
_entity.pdbx_description
1 polymer ?
#
loop_
_entity_poly.entity_id
_entity_poly.type
_entity_poly.pdbx_seq_one_letter_code
_entity_poly.pdbx_strand_id
1 'polypeptide(L)'
;MAEGGFNRLFQATLTDGKHVIARLPYPSTSHGIPTPEVYAWCSTKANPVGAGYIIMEKLDGIPLGEIWYTMTPKQQHKIMKQIVEWEVRFMSLEFPAFGSLYYQKGLPTERKVPLPHHNGSSSAELFRAVGERELTWAKAYAKPRLPYERMYREIYGYRLASPEGHLQNLSGYLVLGLGLAHH
;
A
#
# COMPACT_ATOMS: atom_id res chain seq x y z
N MET A 1 18.33 7.61 -3.31
CA MET A 1 17.48 7.67 -2.10
C MET A 1 16.11 8.14 -2.55
N ALA A 2 15.08 7.32 -2.43
CA ALA A 2 13.71 7.73 -2.70
C ALA A 2 12.97 7.75 -1.35
N GLU A 3 12.52 8.93 -0.93
CA GLU A 3 11.69 9.09 0.27
C GLU A 3 10.24 9.17 -0.20
N GLY A 4 9.48 8.12 0.05
CA GLY A 4 8.02 8.16 -0.07
C GLY A 4 7.44 8.73 1.22
N GLY A 5 6.30 9.43 1.13
CA GLY A 5 5.68 10.14 2.26
C GLY A 5 5.37 9.31 3.52
N PHE A 6 5.53 8.00 3.51
CA PHE A 6 5.32 7.17 4.70
C PHE A 6 6.50 6.24 5.02
N ASN A 7 7.47 6.10 4.12
CA ASN A 7 8.54 5.11 4.23
C ASN A 7 9.88 5.65 3.69
N ARG A 8 10.95 5.43 4.44
CA ARG A 8 12.33 5.63 3.96
C ARG A 8 12.84 4.35 3.31
N LEU A 9 13.32 4.47 2.08
CA LEU A 9 13.87 3.35 1.31
C LEU A 9 15.39 3.42 1.32
N PHE A 10 16.02 2.39 1.86
CA PHE A 10 17.48 2.26 1.90
C PHE A 10 17.92 1.14 0.97
N GLN A 11 18.90 1.43 0.13
CA GLN A 11 19.61 0.42 -0.65
C GLN A 11 20.87 0.05 0.13
N ALA A 12 21.07 -1.25 0.37
CA ALA A 12 22.30 -1.79 0.93
C ALA A 12 22.95 -2.76 -0.05
N THR A 13 24.28 -2.80 -0.05
CA THR A 13 25.08 -3.76 -0.80
C THR A 13 25.67 -4.75 0.19
N LEU A 14 25.31 -6.02 0.06
CA LEU A 14 25.84 -7.11 0.86
C LEU A 14 27.27 -7.45 0.41
N THR A 15 28.01 -8.13 1.28
CA THR A 15 29.42 -8.52 1.03
C THR A 15 29.57 -9.51 -0.12
N ASP A 16 28.49 -10.21 -0.50
CA ASP A 16 28.42 -11.10 -1.67
C ASP A 16 28.07 -10.36 -2.97
N GLY A 17 27.96 -9.03 -2.94
CA GLY A 17 27.61 -8.19 -4.08
C GLY A 17 26.11 -8.04 -4.33
N LYS A 18 25.23 -8.70 -3.56
CA LYS A 18 23.78 -8.56 -3.73
C LYS A 18 23.29 -7.21 -3.23
N HIS A 19 22.33 -6.64 -3.96
CA HIS A 19 21.65 -5.42 -3.54
C HIS A 19 20.30 -5.75 -2.91
N VAL A 20 20.04 -5.14 -1.75
CA VAL A 20 18.77 -5.30 -1.04
C VAL A 20 18.12 -3.94 -0.78
N ILE A 21 16.79 -3.95 -0.72
CA ILE A 21 15.97 -2.81 -0.33
C ILE A 21 15.42 -3.04 1.07
N ALA A 22 15.52 -2.03 1.94
CA ALA A 22 14.81 -2.01 3.21
C ALA A 22 13.53 -1.14 3.15
N ARG A 23 12.37 -1.66 3.57
CA ARG A 23 11.07 -0.95 3.67
C ARG A 23 10.27 -1.32 4.93
N LEU A 24 9.23 -0.57 5.27
CA LEU A 24 8.22 -0.96 6.27
C LEU A 24 7.26 -2.03 5.71
N PRO A 25 6.68 -2.89 6.57
CA PRO A 25 6.07 -4.13 6.11
C PRO A 25 4.76 -4.01 5.33
N TYR A 26 4.67 -4.76 4.23
CA TYR A 26 3.41 -5.15 3.59
C TYR A 26 3.53 -6.61 3.10
N PRO A 27 2.74 -7.56 3.62
CA PRO A 27 2.75 -8.93 3.14
C PRO A 27 1.87 -9.04 1.90
N SER A 28 2.48 -9.33 0.74
CA SER A 28 1.75 -9.81 -0.44
C SER A 28 2.61 -10.89 -1.12
N THR A 29 2.38 -12.15 -0.78
CA THR A 29 3.06 -13.28 -1.43
C THR A 29 2.14 -14.50 -1.45
N SER A 30 1.37 -14.59 -2.51
CA SER A 30 0.77 -15.79 -3.12
C SER A 30 -0.04 -15.30 -4.33
N HIS A 31 -0.45 -16.15 -5.26
CA HIS A 31 -1.25 -15.83 -6.47
C HIS A 31 -0.48 -15.50 -7.77
N GLY A 32 0.78 -15.92 -7.94
CA GLY A 32 1.46 -15.89 -9.25
C GLY A 32 1.89 -14.51 -9.73
N ILE A 33 1.91 -13.53 -8.83
CA ILE A 33 2.35 -12.17 -9.09
C ILE A 33 3.84 -12.07 -8.72
N PRO A 34 4.71 -11.61 -9.64
CA PRO A 34 6.12 -11.43 -9.34
C PRO A 34 6.24 -10.35 -8.27
N THR A 35 6.72 -10.76 -7.10
CA THR A 35 6.91 -9.90 -5.93
C THR A 35 8.37 -10.02 -5.50
N PRO A 36 9.01 -8.92 -5.06
CA PRO A 36 10.39 -8.98 -4.58
C PRO A 36 10.53 -10.01 -3.46
N GLU A 37 11.56 -10.84 -3.54
CA GLU A 37 11.82 -11.84 -2.50
C GLU A 37 12.09 -11.15 -1.16
N VAL A 38 11.44 -11.60 -0.08
CA VAL A 38 11.66 -11.06 1.26
C VAL A 38 12.76 -11.87 1.97
N TYR A 39 13.90 -11.22 2.24
CA TYR A 39 15.05 -11.85 2.90
C TYR A 39 14.94 -11.83 4.43
N ALA A 40 14.45 -10.74 5.01
CA ALA A 40 14.28 -10.63 6.46
C ALA A 40 13.21 -9.59 6.81
N TRP A 41 12.62 -9.68 7.98
CA TRP A 41 11.72 -8.63 8.48
C TRP A 41 11.65 -8.65 10.02
N CYS A 42 11.28 -7.51 10.60
CA CYS A 42 10.96 -7.37 12.01
C CYS A 42 9.84 -6.32 12.15
N SER A 43 8.75 -6.64 12.85
CA SER A 43 7.66 -5.68 13.10
C SER A 43 7.80 -4.93 14.43
N THR A 44 8.73 -5.33 15.29
CA THR A 44 8.86 -4.77 16.64
C THR A 44 10.00 -3.76 16.72
N LYS A 45 9.97 -2.86 17.71
CA LYS A 45 11.11 -1.95 17.99
C LYS A 45 12.24 -2.62 18.77
N ALA A 46 12.03 -3.86 19.23
CA ALA A 46 13.00 -4.65 19.97
C ALA A 46 14.02 -5.31 19.01
N ASN A 47 14.67 -4.49 18.20
CA ASN A 47 15.73 -4.89 17.27
C ASN A 47 16.77 -3.76 17.18
N PRO A 48 18.00 -4.01 16.70
CA PRO A 48 19.07 -3.01 16.66
C PRO A 48 18.76 -1.74 15.86
N VAL A 49 17.82 -1.80 14.91
CA VAL A 49 17.35 -0.64 14.12
C VAL A 49 16.41 0.25 14.92
N GLY A 50 15.80 -0.27 16.00
CA GLY A 50 14.85 0.46 16.86
C GLY A 50 13.49 0.73 16.20
N ALA A 51 13.26 0.17 15.01
CA ALA A 51 12.05 0.34 14.21
C ALA A 51 11.75 -0.93 13.41
N GLY A 52 10.49 -1.10 12.98
CA GLY A 52 10.14 -2.20 12.09
C GLY A 52 10.82 -2.08 10.73
N TYR A 53 11.13 -3.22 10.10
CA TYR A 53 11.77 -3.29 8.79
C TYR A 53 11.36 -4.57 8.03
N ILE A 54 11.52 -4.53 6.72
CA ILE A 54 11.58 -5.64 5.77
C ILE A 54 12.81 -5.39 4.91
N ILE A 55 13.68 -6.39 4.77
CA ILE A 55 14.75 -6.47 3.79
C ILE A 55 14.26 -7.37 2.66
N MET A 56 14.32 -6.90 1.43
CA MET A 56 13.86 -7.61 0.25
C MET A 56 14.77 -7.39 -0.95
N GLU A 57 14.54 -8.17 -2.00
CA GLU A 57 15.19 -8.07 -3.30
C GLU A 57 15.09 -6.65 -3.89
N LYS A 58 16.20 -6.18 -4.48
CA LYS A 58 16.19 -5.02 -5.36
C LYS A 58 15.86 -5.50 -6.77
N LEU A 59 14.72 -5.09 -7.30
CA LEU A 59 14.38 -5.34 -8.71
C LEU A 59 15.27 -4.49 -9.62
N ASP A 60 15.85 -5.14 -10.62
CA ASP A 60 16.54 -4.44 -11.71
C ASP A 60 15.52 -3.80 -12.67
N GLY A 61 15.85 -2.60 -13.13
CA GLY A 61 14.99 -1.85 -14.04
C GLY A 61 15.03 -0.35 -13.77
N ILE A 62 14.28 0.39 -14.60
CA ILE A 62 14.14 1.84 -14.49
C ILE A 62 12.72 2.13 -13.99
N PRO A 63 12.54 2.92 -12.92
CA PRO A 63 11.22 3.31 -12.46
C PRO A 63 10.41 3.94 -13.59
N LEU A 64 9.16 3.50 -13.77
CA LEU A 64 8.32 3.95 -14.88
C LEU A 64 8.19 5.48 -14.92
N GLY A 65 8.12 6.14 -13.77
CA GLY A 65 8.04 7.60 -13.67
C GLY A 65 9.25 8.35 -14.25
N GLU A 66 10.43 7.73 -14.31
CA GLU A 66 11.63 8.35 -14.88
C GLU A 66 11.57 8.39 -16.42
N ILE A 67 10.97 7.38 -17.05
CA ILE A 67 10.93 7.25 -18.51
C ILE A 67 9.55 7.55 -19.11
N TRP A 68 8.50 7.71 -18.29
CA TRP A 68 7.12 7.84 -18.76
C TRP A 68 6.96 8.93 -19.82
N TYR A 69 7.51 10.12 -19.55
CA TYR A 69 7.40 11.27 -20.44
C TYR A 69 8.35 11.21 -21.65
N THR A 70 9.34 10.32 -21.63
CA THR A 70 10.23 10.08 -22.78
C THR A 70 9.71 8.98 -23.71
N MET A 71 8.66 8.25 -23.31
CA MET A 71 8.06 7.18 -24.10
C MET A 71 7.11 7.71 -25.17
N THR A 72 7.04 7.00 -26.30
CA THR A 72 6.03 7.27 -27.33
C THR A 72 4.62 6.91 -26.84
N PRO A 73 3.56 7.50 -27.42
CA PRO A 73 2.18 7.14 -27.08
C PRO A 73 1.88 5.64 -27.24
N LYS A 74 2.48 4.98 -28.25
CA LYS A 74 2.33 3.54 -28.47
C LYS A 74 2.96 2.71 -27.34
N GLN A 75 4.11 3.14 -26.82
CA GLN A 75 4.76 2.49 -25.70
C GLN A 75 3.98 2.71 -24.40
N GLN A 76 3.52 3.93 -24.13
CA GLN A 76 2.65 4.22 -22.98
C GLN A 76 1.37 3.38 -23.02
N HIS A 77 0.73 3.28 -24.18
CA HIS A 77 -0.46 2.44 -24.37
C HIS A 77 -0.18 0.96 -24.06
N LYS A 78 0.97 0.42 -24.50
CA LYS A 78 1.39 -0.94 -24.18
C LYS A 78 1.56 -1.14 -22.67
N ILE A 79 2.16 -0.18 -21.97
CA ILE A 79 2.31 -0.23 -20.51
C ILE A 79 0.96 -0.16 -19.81
N MET A 80 0.07 0.75 -20.23
CA MET A 80 -1.28 0.83 -19.65
C MET A 80 -2.04 -0.47 -19.82
N LYS A 81 -1.92 -1.14 -20.97
CA LYS A 81 -2.51 -2.46 -21.16
C LYS A 81 -1.99 -3.49 -20.15
N GLN A 82 -0.68 -3.51 -19.91
CA GLN A 82 -0.09 -4.39 -18.89
C GLN A 82 -0.59 -4.05 -17.48
N ILE A 83 -0.69 -2.76 -17.13
CA ILE A 83 -1.23 -2.32 -15.83
C ILE A 83 -2.66 -2.82 -15.65
N VAL A 84 -3.53 -2.63 -16.65
CA VAL A 84 -4.92 -3.10 -16.60
C VAL A 84 -4.98 -4.62 -16.48
N GLU A 85 -4.16 -5.36 -17.23
CA GLU A 85 -4.07 -6.82 -17.10
C GLU A 85 -3.69 -7.26 -15.68
N TRP A 86 -2.77 -6.55 -15.02
CA TRP A 86 -2.41 -6.80 -13.63
C TRP A 86 -3.53 -6.42 -12.67
N GLU A 87 -4.17 -5.27 -12.85
CA GLU A 87 -5.28 -4.83 -12.01
C GLU A 87 -6.44 -5.83 -12.04
N VAL A 88 -6.81 -6.34 -13.22
CA VAL A 88 -7.83 -7.39 -13.37
C VAL A 88 -7.44 -8.65 -12.60
N ARG A 89 -6.18 -9.09 -12.70
CA ARG A 89 -5.69 -10.26 -11.95
C ARG A 89 -5.77 -10.03 -10.44
N PHE A 90 -5.29 -8.89 -9.95
CA PHE A 90 -5.35 -8.53 -8.53
C PHE A 90 -6.79 -8.49 -8.03
N MET A 91 -7.71 -7.90 -8.81
CA MET A 91 -9.12 -7.80 -8.45
C MET A 91 -9.84 -9.15 -8.41
N SER A 92 -9.37 -10.12 -9.21
CA SER A 92 -9.91 -11.48 -9.21
C SER A 92 -9.44 -12.34 -8.03
N LEU A 93 -8.49 -11.85 -7.22
CA LEU A 93 -8.00 -12.59 -6.07
C LEU A 93 -9.02 -12.55 -4.92
N GLU A 94 -9.20 -13.70 -4.30
CA GLU A 94 -9.94 -13.84 -3.05
C GLU A 94 -8.95 -13.88 -1.88
N PHE A 95 -9.19 -13.05 -0.88
CA PHE A 95 -8.33 -12.99 0.30
C PHE A 95 -9.03 -13.61 1.49
N PRO A 96 -8.41 -14.58 2.20
CA PRO A 96 -9.02 -15.17 3.40
C PRO A 96 -9.16 -14.14 4.53
N ALA A 97 -8.32 -13.10 4.56
CA ALA A 97 -8.51 -11.90 5.35
C ALA A 97 -7.61 -10.76 4.86
N PHE A 98 -7.81 -9.56 5.39
CA PHE A 98 -7.05 -8.37 5.06
C PHE A 98 -6.84 -7.46 6.27
N GLY A 99 -5.86 -6.55 6.15
CA GLY A 99 -5.50 -5.59 7.20
C GLY A 99 -4.17 -5.92 7.86
N SER A 100 -4.00 -5.53 9.13
CA SER A 100 -2.78 -5.78 9.89
C SER A 100 -2.69 -7.24 10.31
N LEU A 101 -2.18 -8.07 9.40
CA LEU A 101 -1.94 -9.49 9.63
C LEU A 101 -0.60 -9.69 10.34
N TYR A 102 -0.62 -10.42 11.44
CA TYR A 102 0.60 -10.75 12.19
C TYR A 102 0.65 -12.26 12.46
N TYR A 103 1.86 -12.81 12.44
CA TYR A 103 2.06 -14.18 12.89
C TYR A 103 1.69 -14.29 14.37
N GLN A 104 1.07 -15.42 14.74
CA GLN A 104 0.64 -15.68 16.11
C GLN A 104 1.76 -15.51 17.15
N LYS A 105 3.00 -15.83 16.77
CA LYS A 105 4.18 -15.70 17.64
C LYS A 105 4.57 -14.23 17.91
N GLY A 106 4.14 -13.29 17.06
CA GLY A 106 4.46 -11.87 17.15
C GLY A 106 3.49 -11.05 18.01
N LEU A 107 2.35 -11.62 18.42
CA LEU A 107 1.31 -10.94 19.20
C LEU A 107 0.86 -11.80 20.40
N PRO A 108 1.61 -11.80 21.52
CA PRO A 108 1.24 -12.60 22.68
C PRO A 108 -0.06 -12.10 23.35
N THR A 109 -0.30 -10.79 23.36
CA THR A 109 -1.31 -10.15 24.24
C THR A 109 -2.57 -9.65 23.51
N GLU A 110 -2.58 -9.59 22.18
CA GLU A 110 -3.71 -9.03 21.42
C GLU A 110 -4.84 -10.03 21.17
N ARG A 111 -6.05 -9.51 20.95
CA ARG A 111 -7.24 -10.31 20.59
C ARG A 111 -7.01 -10.97 19.22
N LYS A 112 -7.07 -12.31 19.19
CA LYS A 112 -6.82 -13.12 17.99
C LYS A 112 -8.16 -13.51 17.36
N VAL A 113 -8.27 -13.34 16.05
CA VAL A 113 -9.39 -13.86 15.26
C VAL A 113 -8.83 -14.87 14.27
N PRO A 114 -9.26 -16.14 14.29
CA PRO A 114 -8.80 -17.13 13.33
C PRO A 114 -9.21 -16.73 11.90
N LEU A 115 -8.32 -16.99 10.94
CA LEU A 115 -8.60 -16.75 9.53
C LEU A 115 -9.67 -17.75 9.05
N PRO A 116 -10.75 -17.30 8.39
CA PRO A 116 -11.76 -18.21 7.85
C PRO A 116 -11.13 -19.12 6.79
N HIS A 117 -11.47 -20.41 6.85
CA HIS A 117 -10.83 -21.42 6.02
C HIS A 117 -11.35 -21.48 4.57
N HIS A 118 -12.54 -20.93 4.25
CA HIS A 118 -13.19 -21.17 2.95
C HIS A 118 -14.07 -20.06 2.34
N ASN A 119 -14.22 -18.89 2.97
CA ASN A 119 -14.93 -17.76 2.34
C ASN A 119 -13.96 -16.58 2.26
N GLY A 120 -13.19 -16.51 1.17
CA GLY A 120 -12.37 -15.32 0.90
C GLY A 120 -13.28 -14.13 0.61
N SER A 121 -12.91 -12.95 1.10
CA SER A 121 -13.54 -11.72 0.63
C SER A 121 -12.98 -11.38 -0.74
N SER A 122 -13.86 -10.98 -1.66
CA SER A 122 -13.44 -10.46 -2.96
C SER A 122 -12.61 -9.18 -2.77
N SER A 123 -11.76 -8.86 -3.75
CA SER A 123 -11.02 -7.59 -3.74
C SER A 123 -11.94 -6.36 -3.68
N ALA A 124 -13.14 -6.45 -4.28
CA ALA A 124 -14.14 -5.39 -4.21
C ALA A 124 -14.68 -5.17 -2.78
N GLU A 125 -15.02 -6.27 -2.09
CA GLU A 125 -15.44 -6.22 -0.67
C GLU A 125 -14.31 -5.71 0.23
N LEU A 126 -13.07 -6.09 -0.06
CA LEU A 126 -11.87 -5.59 0.61
C LEU A 126 -11.77 -4.05 0.47
N PHE A 127 -11.79 -3.54 -0.76
CA PHE A 127 -11.67 -2.11 -1.04
C PHE A 127 -12.78 -1.32 -0.37
N ARG A 128 -14.02 -1.85 -0.42
CA ARG A 128 -15.17 -1.30 0.26
C ARG A 128 -14.95 -1.24 1.78
N ALA A 129 -14.56 -2.34 2.41
CA ALA A 129 -14.35 -2.40 3.85
C ALA A 129 -13.24 -1.45 4.32
N VAL A 130 -12.17 -1.28 3.54
CA VAL A 130 -11.12 -0.28 3.81
C VAL A 130 -11.69 1.14 3.74
N GLY A 131 -12.45 1.46 2.69
CA GLY A 131 -13.10 2.76 2.55
C GLY A 131 -14.11 3.06 3.65
N GLU A 132 -14.94 2.09 4.03
CA GLU A 132 -15.94 2.22 5.12
C GLU A 132 -15.26 2.42 6.47
N ARG A 133 -14.17 1.69 6.75
CA ARG A 133 -13.37 1.85 7.96
C ARG A 133 -12.74 3.24 8.03
N GLU A 134 -12.10 3.69 6.95
CA GLU A 134 -11.47 5.01 6.89
C GLU A 134 -12.52 6.12 7.02
N LEU A 135 -13.68 5.99 6.35
CA LEU A 135 -14.78 6.95 6.46
C LEU A 135 -15.33 7.03 7.88
N THR A 136 -15.51 5.88 8.54
CA THR A 136 -15.97 5.82 9.95
C THR A 136 -14.96 6.47 10.88
N TRP A 137 -13.67 6.16 10.71
CA TRP A 137 -12.60 6.77 11.50
C TRP A 137 -12.53 8.28 11.27
N ALA A 138 -12.55 8.72 10.00
CA ALA A 138 -12.45 10.13 9.65
C ALA A 138 -13.64 10.93 10.19
N LYS A 139 -14.87 10.40 10.14
CA LYS A 139 -16.05 11.05 10.75
C LYS A 139 -15.92 11.24 12.26
N ALA A 140 -15.32 10.28 12.95
CA ALA A 140 -15.19 10.31 14.41
C ALA A 140 -13.98 11.12 14.91
N TYR A 141 -12.88 11.12 14.16
CA TYR A 141 -11.58 11.57 14.67
C TYR A 141 -10.83 12.57 13.78
N ALA A 142 -11.23 12.77 12.52
CA ALA A 142 -10.51 13.71 11.66
C ALA A 142 -10.63 15.14 12.18
N LYS A 143 -9.52 15.87 12.15
CA LYS A 143 -9.43 17.27 12.53
C LYS A 143 -8.76 18.04 11.41
N PRO A 144 -9.06 19.35 11.26
CA PRO A 144 -8.34 20.20 10.32
C PRO A 144 -6.84 20.13 10.58
N ARG A 145 -6.06 19.86 9.52
CA ARG A 145 -4.61 19.71 9.59
C ARG A 145 -3.94 20.41 8.43
N LEU A 146 -2.68 20.80 8.59
CA LEU A 146 -1.90 21.27 7.46
C LEU A 146 -1.78 20.15 6.42
N PRO A 147 -1.77 20.48 5.12
CA PRO A 147 -1.43 19.52 4.07
C PRO A 147 -0.20 18.71 4.44
N TYR A 148 -0.29 17.40 4.22
CA TYR A 148 0.76 16.48 4.62
C TYR A 148 2.08 16.86 3.94
N GLU A 149 2.08 16.96 2.60
CA GLU A 149 3.27 17.45 1.90
C GLU A 149 3.49 18.93 2.17
N ARG A 150 4.71 19.24 2.62
CA ARG A 150 5.12 20.59 2.98
C ARG A 150 4.94 21.58 1.83
N MET A 151 5.17 21.13 0.60
CA MET A 151 5.03 21.94 -0.63
C MET A 151 3.63 22.55 -0.76
N TYR A 152 2.57 21.82 -0.41
CA TYR A 152 1.21 22.34 -0.50
C TYR A 152 0.89 23.35 0.60
N ARG A 153 1.63 23.37 1.72
CA ARG A 153 1.34 24.30 2.83
C ARG A 153 1.50 25.76 2.39
N GLU A 154 2.49 26.06 1.56
CA GLU A 154 2.70 27.40 1.01
C GLU A 154 1.57 27.80 0.07
N ILE A 155 1.13 26.88 -0.80
CA ILE A 155 0.00 27.09 -1.73
C ILE A 155 -1.29 27.39 -0.96
N TYR A 156 -1.52 26.70 0.15
CA TYR A 156 -2.69 26.92 1.01
C TYR A 156 -2.51 28.05 2.05
N GLY A 157 -1.40 28.79 2.00
CA GLY A 157 -1.12 29.91 2.89
C GLY A 157 -0.98 29.49 4.36
N TYR A 158 -0.44 28.30 4.62
CA TYR A 158 -0.26 27.70 5.94
C TYR A 158 -1.57 27.57 6.75
N ARG A 159 -2.71 27.51 6.06
CA ARG A 159 -4.02 27.29 6.69
C ARG A 159 -4.31 25.80 6.85
N LEU A 160 -5.03 25.48 7.91
CA LEU A 160 -5.52 24.13 8.16
C LEU A 160 -6.52 23.75 7.05
N ALA A 161 -6.28 22.61 6.41
CA ALA A 161 -7.21 22.04 5.45
C ALA A 161 -8.28 21.24 6.21
N SER A 162 -9.53 21.50 5.85
CA SER A 162 -10.70 20.86 6.43
C SER A 162 -10.83 19.39 5.95
N PRO A 163 -11.24 18.45 6.81
CA PRO A 163 -11.36 17.05 6.43
C PRO A 163 -12.53 16.74 5.49
N GLU A 164 -13.46 17.67 5.28
CA GLU A 164 -14.70 17.48 4.51
C GLU A 164 -14.44 17.04 3.07
N GLY A 165 -13.42 17.58 2.40
CA GLY A 165 -13.06 17.16 1.05
C GLY A 165 -12.64 15.68 1.00
N HIS A 166 -11.90 15.22 2.01
CA HIS A 166 -11.53 13.81 2.13
C HIS A 166 -12.74 12.92 2.43
N LEU A 167 -13.66 13.37 3.30
CA LEU A 167 -14.92 12.67 3.58
C LEU A 167 -15.81 12.52 2.34
N GLN A 168 -15.90 13.57 1.52
CA GLN A 168 -16.62 13.53 0.24
C GLN A 168 -15.96 12.56 -0.74
N ASN A 169 -14.64 12.60 -0.86
CA ASN A 169 -13.89 11.67 -1.72
C ASN A 169 -14.07 10.21 -1.28
N LEU A 170 -14.02 9.92 0.02
CA LEU A 170 -14.27 8.57 0.55
C LEU A 170 -15.71 8.11 0.29
N SER A 171 -16.68 9.02 0.43
CA SER A 171 -18.08 8.71 0.12
C SER A 171 -18.28 8.42 -1.37
N GLY A 172 -17.68 9.23 -2.25
CA GLY A 172 -17.70 9.01 -3.70
C GLY A 172 -16.99 7.73 -4.11
N TYR A 173 -15.85 7.42 -3.49
CA TYR A 173 -15.13 6.17 -3.69
C TYR A 173 -15.99 4.94 -3.38
N LEU A 174 -16.73 4.96 -2.27
CA LEU A 174 -17.63 3.86 -1.90
C LEU A 174 -18.80 3.70 -2.86
N VAL A 175 -19.31 4.81 -3.43
CA VAL A 175 -20.35 4.76 -4.47
C VAL A 175 -19.80 4.15 -5.77
N LEU A 176 -18.59 4.52 -6.20
CA LEU A 176 -17.95 3.97 -7.39
C LEU A 176 -17.62 2.48 -7.23
N GLY A 177 -17.16 2.06 -6.05
CA GLY A 177 -16.88 0.66 -5.74
C GLY A 177 -18.11 -0.24 -5.85
N LEU A 178 -19.32 0.28 -5.57
CA LEU A 178 -20.58 -0.44 -5.75
C LEU A 178 -20.95 -0.64 -7.23
N GLY A 179 -20.59 0.30 -8.10
CA GLY A 179 -20.84 0.19 -9.55
C GLY A 179 -19.99 -0.86 -10.26
N LEU A 180 -18.79 -1.14 -9.74
CA LEU A 180 -17.87 -2.14 -10.29
C LEU A 180 -18.21 -3.58 -9.87
N ALA A 181 -19.08 -3.78 -8.87
CA ALA A 181 -19.51 -5.10 -8.42
C ALA A 181 -20.65 -5.71 -9.26
N HIS A 182 -21.19 -4.96 -10.23
CA HIS A 182 -22.35 -5.34 -11.05
C HIS A 182 -22.02 -5.66 -12.53
N HIS A 183 -20.74 -5.82 -12.88
CA HIS A 183 -20.30 -6.20 -14.23
C HIS A 183 -19.41 -7.44 -14.22
#